data_AF-A0A848MQJ2-F1
#
_entry.id   AF-A0A848MQJ2-F1
#
_cell.length_a   1.000
_cell.length_b   1.000
_cell.length_c   1.000
_cell.angle_alpha   90.00
_cell.angle_beta   90.00
_cell.angle_gamma   90.00
#
_symmetry.space_group_name_H-M   'P 1'
#
loop_
_entity.id
_entity.type
_entity.pdbx_description
1 polymer ?
#
loop_
_entity_poly.entity_id
_entity_poly.type
_entity_poly.pdbx_seq_one_letter_code
_entity_poly.pdbx_strand_id
1 'polypeptide(L)'
;MRLKPRLLLPLLVVLLVILAVAYYVWPHSGNPSALWNIVSQKCLPNQRTHGQPAPCTQVDEQQGFVVLKDINGPLQFLLMPTARITGIESPLLLEDITPNFFAEAWQARRFMAAKYGKPIDDSNISLAINSEYGRSQNQLHIHISCLLPQVKTQLSQNVSQFGYRWQALPDKLIGHTYLARKVTAAELGEKGAFRLLAEGVPQARQQMGHYGIAMVSLNGGDFLLLATQRDLLQLNQASAEEIQDHQCQLLNPLPQ
;
A
#
# COMPACT_ATOMS: atom_id res chain seq x y z
N MET A 1 -19.82 14.47 -49.43
CA MET A 1 -18.87 13.48 -49.98
C MET A 1 -19.31 12.09 -49.54
N ARG A 2 -19.78 11.23 -50.45
CA ARG A 2 -20.17 9.85 -50.12
C ARG A 2 -18.90 9.02 -49.96
N LEU A 3 -18.63 8.48 -48.77
CA LEU A 3 -17.55 7.51 -48.58
C LEU A 3 -17.77 6.34 -49.55
N LYS A 4 -16.76 6.02 -50.37
CA LYS A 4 -16.84 4.88 -51.30
C LYS A 4 -17.00 3.59 -50.48
N PRO A 5 -17.88 2.65 -50.88
CA PRO A 5 -18.14 1.41 -50.11
C PRO A 5 -16.87 0.60 -49.79
N ARG A 6 -15.83 0.72 -50.63
CA ARG A 6 -14.52 0.08 -50.44
C ARG A 6 -13.70 0.63 -49.27
N LEU A 7 -13.97 1.85 -48.79
CA LEU A 7 -13.29 2.43 -47.62
C LEU A 7 -14.03 2.15 -46.29
N LEU A 8 -15.29 1.72 -46.34
CA LEU A 8 -16.10 1.44 -45.15
C LEU A 8 -15.66 0.15 -44.45
N LEU A 9 -15.29 -0.86 -45.22
CA LEU A 9 -14.86 -2.17 -44.70
C LEU A 9 -13.57 -2.08 -43.85
N PRO A 10 -12.46 -1.46 -44.30
CA PRO A 10 -11.25 -1.34 -43.46
C PRO A 10 -11.48 -0.46 -42.23
N LEU A 11 -12.33 0.58 -42.32
CA LEU A 11 -12.66 1.44 -41.20
C LEU A 11 -13.44 0.67 -40.10
N LEU A 12 -14.36 -0.21 -40.52
CA LEU A 12 -15.12 -1.07 -39.62
C LEU A 12 -14.23 -2.11 -38.94
N VAL A 13 -13.27 -2.68 -39.67
CA VAL A 13 -12.26 -3.61 -39.10
C VAL A 13 -11.38 -2.89 -38.07
N VAL A 14 -10.88 -1.69 -38.38
CA VAL A 14 -10.08 -0.89 -37.42
C VAL A 14 -10.90 -0.55 -36.17
N LEU A 15 -12.17 -0.16 -36.33
CA LEU A 15 -13.06 0.11 -35.20
C LEU A 15 -13.28 -1.14 -34.33
N LEU A 16 -13.52 -2.30 -34.94
CA LEU A 16 -13.67 -3.57 -34.22
C LEU A 16 -12.40 -3.97 -33.47
N VAL A 17 -11.22 -3.75 -34.07
CA VAL A 17 -9.93 -3.98 -33.39
C VAL A 17 -9.77 -3.01 -32.21
N ILE A 18 -10.08 -1.72 -32.37
CA ILE A 18 -10.05 -0.75 -31.28
C ILE A 18 -11.01 -1.14 -30.15
N LEU A 19 -12.24 -1.57 -30.47
CA LEU A 19 -13.22 -2.01 -29.48
C LEU A 19 -12.79 -3.31 -28.79
N ALA A 20 -12.20 -4.26 -29.52
CA ALA A 20 -11.69 -5.50 -28.95
C ALA A 20 -10.50 -5.23 -28.02
N VAL A 21 -9.56 -4.36 -28.43
CA VAL A 21 -8.46 -3.90 -27.57
C VAL A 21 -9.02 -3.14 -26.36
N ALA A 22 -9.97 -2.23 -26.55
CA ALA A 22 -10.60 -1.50 -25.46
C ALA A 22 -11.34 -2.41 -24.48
N TYR A 23 -11.99 -3.48 -24.95
CA TYR A 23 -12.63 -4.49 -24.12
C TYR A 23 -11.62 -5.35 -23.36
N TYR A 24 -10.53 -5.77 -24.01
CA TYR A 24 -9.45 -6.54 -23.38
C TYR A 24 -8.66 -5.72 -22.36
N VAL A 25 -8.56 -4.40 -22.60
CA VAL A 25 -7.91 -3.43 -21.72
C VAL A 25 -8.90 -2.83 -20.71
N TRP A 26 -10.22 -3.09 -20.86
CA TRP A 26 -11.22 -2.60 -19.92
C TRP A 26 -10.99 -3.28 -18.57
N PRO A 27 -10.70 -2.52 -17.50
CA PRO A 27 -10.51 -3.12 -16.20
C PRO A 27 -11.82 -3.80 -15.82
N HIS A 28 -11.78 -5.12 -15.62
CA HIS A 28 -12.82 -5.82 -14.90
C HIS A 28 -12.73 -5.32 -13.46
N SER A 29 -13.45 -4.25 -13.15
CA SER A 29 -13.50 -3.69 -11.82
C SER A 29 -14.18 -4.71 -10.92
N GLY A 30 -13.36 -5.54 -10.26
CA GLY A 30 -13.80 -6.31 -9.11
C GLY A 30 -14.50 -5.39 -8.10
N ASN A 31 -15.38 -5.94 -7.27
CA ASN A 31 -16.14 -5.16 -6.31
C ASN A 31 -15.19 -4.26 -5.46
N PRO A 32 -15.22 -2.93 -5.62
CA PRO A 32 -14.29 -2.04 -4.93
C PRO A 32 -14.58 -1.95 -3.43
N SER A 33 -15.69 -2.52 -2.96
CA SER A 33 -16.06 -2.57 -1.55
C SER A 33 -15.88 -3.97 -0.94
N ALA A 34 -15.18 -4.89 -1.60
CA ALA A 34 -15.03 -6.26 -1.09
C ALA A 34 -14.33 -6.30 0.28
N LEU A 35 -13.25 -5.53 0.46
CA LEU A 35 -12.58 -5.41 1.75
C LEU A 35 -13.48 -4.79 2.82
N TRP A 36 -14.20 -3.70 2.49
CA TRP A 36 -15.15 -3.10 3.42
C TRP A 36 -16.27 -4.08 3.83
N ASN A 37 -16.78 -4.88 2.90
CA ASN A 37 -17.79 -5.89 3.18
C ASN A 37 -17.23 -6.99 4.11
N ILE A 38 -15.97 -7.39 3.95
CA ILE A 38 -15.32 -8.33 4.90
C ILE A 38 -15.24 -7.72 6.29
N VAL A 39 -14.78 -6.47 6.42
CA VAL A 39 -14.67 -5.77 7.72
C VAL A 39 -16.04 -5.64 8.38
N SER A 40 -16.99 -5.02 7.69
CA SER A 40 -18.28 -4.58 8.25
C SER A 40 -19.31 -5.69 8.41
N GLN A 41 -19.27 -6.73 7.57
CA GLN A 41 -20.29 -7.78 7.55
C GLN A 41 -19.78 -9.12 8.09
N LYS A 42 -18.46 -9.29 8.27
CA LYS A 42 -17.88 -10.54 8.76
C LYS A 42 -17.05 -10.33 10.02
N CYS A 43 -15.94 -9.60 9.94
CA CYS A 43 -15.00 -9.48 11.05
C CYS A 43 -15.63 -8.79 12.27
N LEU A 44 -16.21 -7.60 12.09
CA LEU A 44 -16.82 -6.85 13.19
C LEU A 44 -18.05 -7.56 13.78
N PRO A 45 -19.02 -8.06 12.99
CA PRO A 45 -20.15 -8.79 13.56
C PRO A 45 -19.71 -10.03 14.34
N ASN A 46 -18.80 -10.85 13.79
CA ASN A 46 -18.36 -12.08 14.46
C ASN A 46 -17.59 -11.79 15.76
N GLN A 47 -16.78 -10.73 15.78
CA GLN A 47 -16.10 -10.28 16.99
C GLN A 47 -17.10 -9.86 18.07
N ARG A 48 -18.13 -9.08 17.71
CA ARG A 48 -19.12 -8.56 18.67
C ARG A 48 -20.07 -9.62 19.18
N THR A 49 -20.50 -10.56 18.33
CA THR A 49 -21.49 -11.57 18.70
C THR A 49 -20.87 -12.82 19.33
N HIS A 50 -19.68 -13.22 18.88
CA HIS A 50 -19.06 -14.49 19.28
C HIS A 50 -17.68 -14.32 19.92
N GLY A 51 -17.14 -13.09 19.99
CA GLY A 51 -15.77 -12.86 20.48
C GLY A 51 -14.69 -13.40 19.55
N GLN A 52 -15.01 -13.66 18.28
CA GLN A 52 -14.11 -14.29 17.32
C GLN A 52 -13.77 -13.35 16.15
N PRO A 53 -12.49 -13.14 15.82
CA PRO A 53 -12.11 -12.20 14.77
C PRO A 53 -12.31 -12.73 13.35
N ALA A 54 -12.48 -14.05 13.18
CA ALA A 54 -12.54 -14.69 11.87
C ALA A 54 -13.63 -14.07 10.99
N PRO A 55 -13.37 -13.80 9.69
CA PRO A 55 -12.21 -14.24 8.90
C PRO A 55 -10.94 -13.39 9.10
N CYS A 56 -11.02 -12.28 9.85
CA CYS A 56 -9.83 -11.53 10.22
C CYS A 56 -8.99 -12.31 11.23
N THR A 57 -7.69 -12.06 11.21
CA THR A 57 -6.74 -12.58 12.20
C THR A 57 -6.85 -11.83 13.52
N GLN A 58 -7.19 -10.54 13.48
CA GLN A 58 -7.46 -9.70 14.64
C GLN A 58 -8.55 -8.68 14.34
N VAL A 59 -9.36 -8.37 15.34
CA VAL A 59 -10.24 -7.20 15.38
C VAL A 59 -9.93 -6.45 16.68
N ASP A 60 -9.52 -5.19 16.57
CA ASP A 60 -9.29 -4.31 17.71
C ASP A 60 -10.17 -3.06 17.52
N GLU A 61 -11.36 -3.09 18.10
CA GLU A 61 -12.30 -1.98 17.99
C GLU A 61 -11.87 -0.76 18.79
N GLN A 62 -11.09 -0.96 19.87
CA GLN A 62 -10.59 0.11 20.70
C GLN A 62 -9.53 0.93 19.97
N GLN A 63 -8.61 0.25 19.27
CA GLN A 63 -7.60 0.89 18.43
C GLN A 63 -8.09 1.15 16.99
N GLY A 64 -9.32 0.75 16.67
CA GLY A 64 -9.99 1.10 15.42
C GLY A 64 -9.47 0.38 14.18
N PHE A 65 -8.91 -0.83 14.30
CA PHE A 65 -8.43 -1.60 13.14
C PHE A 65 -8.81 -3.09 13.16
N VAL A 66 -8.65 -3.73 12.00
CA VAL A 66 -8.61 -5.18 11.83
C VAL A 66 -7.35 -5.59 11.09
N VAL A 67 -6.91 -6.84 11.29
CA VAL A 67 -5.85 -7.46 10.48
C VAL A 67 -6.42 -8.66 9.74
N LEU A 68 -6.24 -8.72 8.43
CA LEU A 68 -6.72 -9.79 7.57
C LEU A 68 -5.52 -10.45 6.87
N LYS A 69 -5.49 -11.79 6.79
CA LYS A 69 -4.55 -12.48 5.92
C LYS A 69 -4.96 -12.24 4.46
N ASP A 70 -4.04 -11.71 3.66
CA ASP A 70 -4.30 -11.51 2.23
C ASP A 70 -4.43 -12.86 1.50
N ILE A 71 -5.11 -12.90 0.36
CA ILE A 71 -5.13 -14.08 -0.50
C ILE A 71 -3.85 -14.21 -1.34
N ASN A 72 -3.17 -13.09 -1.59
CA ASN A 72 -1.90 -13.02 -2.28
C ASN A 72 -0.73 -13.27 -1.31
N GLY A 73 0.26 -14.05 -1.75
CA GLY A 73 1.46 -14.37 -1.00
C GLY A 73 1.26 -15.23 0.26
N PRO A 74 2.23 -16.08 0.63
CA PRO A 74 2.15 -16.88 1.85
C PRO A 74 2.10 -16.05 3.13
N LEU A 75 2.73 -14.87 3.16
CA LEU A 75 2.91 -14.09 4.39
C LEU A 75 2.31 -12.68 4.37
N GLN A 76 1.65 -12.25 3.29
CA GLN A 76 1.07 -10.90 3.24
C GLN A 76 -0.18 -10.80 4.13
N PHE A 77 -0.25 -9.73 4.93
CA PHE A 77 -1.43 -9.34 5.70
C PHE A 77 -1.83 -7.91 5.33
N LEU A 78 -3.09 -7.57 5.59
CA LEU A 78 -3.64 -6.23 5.45
C LEU A 78 -4.06 -5.71 6.81
N LEU A 79 -3.70 -4.47 7.13
CA LEU A 79 -4.34 -3.72 8.20
C LEU A 79 -5.34 -2.74 7.60
N MET A 80 -6.57 -2.74 8.13
CA MET A 80 -7.67 -1.89 7.67
C MET A 80 -8.40 -1.28 8.86
N PRO A 81 -8.99 -0.07 8.73
CA PRO A 81 -9.76 0.53 9.80
C PRO A 81 -11.08 -0.23 10.02
N THR A 82 -11.59 -0.21 11.25
CA THR A 82 -12.97 -0.65 11.57
C THR A 82 -14.03 0.32 11.05
N ALA A 83 -13.63 1.55 10.73
CA ALA A 83 -14.45 2.56 10.08
C ALA A 83 -14.29 2.55 8.55
N ARG A 84 -15.26 3.12 7.84
CA ARG A 84 -15.21 3.28 6.39
C ARG A 84 -14.34 4.47 6.01
N ILE A 85 -13.05 4.20 5.78
CA ILE A 85 -12.07 5.15 5.24
C ILE A 85 -11.68 4.60 3.88
N THR A 86 -11.81 5.38 2.81
CA THR A 86 -11.65 4.86 1.43
C THR A 86 -10.20 4.56 1.07
N GLY A 87 -9.27 5.35 1.58
CA GLY A 87 -7.85 5.25 1.26
C GLY A 87 -7.07 6.49 1.68
N ILE A 88 -5.84 6.62 1.19
CA ILE A 88 -4.90 7.70 1.56
C ILE A 88 -5.45 9.11 1.26
N GLU A 89 -6.37 9.25 0.31
CA GLU A 89 -7.05 10.51 -0.02
C GLU A 89 -8.01 11.02 1.06
N SER A 90 -8.38 10.17 2.03
CA SER A 90 -9.37 10.54 3.02
C SER A 90 -8.86 11.65 3.95
N PRO A 91 -9.58 12.76 4.11
CA PRO A 91 -9.17 13.85 4.99
C PRO A 91 -9.10 13.43 6.46
N LEU A 92 -9.83 12.36 6.84
CA LEU A 92 -9.80 11.78 8.18
C LEU A 92 -8.38 11.41 8.61
N LEU A 93 -7.51 10.99 7.69
CA LEU A 93 -6.12 10.61 7.99
C LEU A 93 -5.24 11.77 8.45
N LEU A 94 -5.72 13.00 8.33
CA LEU A 94 -5.02 14.21 8.75
C LEU A 94 -5.55 14.75 10.09
N GLU A 95 -6.53 14.10 10.70
CA GLU A 95 -7.07 14.45 12.01
C GLU A 95 -6.23 13.81 13.12
N ASP A 96 -6.03 14.55 14.21
CA ASP A 96 -5.21 14.08 15.34
C ASP A 96 -5.82 12.88 16.08
N ILE A 97 -7.13 12.70 15.97
CA ILE A 97 -7.87 11.60 16.61
C ILE A 97 -7.79 10.29 15.81
N THR A 98 -7.36 10.34 14.55
CA THR A 98 -7.33 9.16 13.70
C THR A 98 -6.19 8.23 14.13
N PRO A 99 -6.46 6.92 14.31
CA PRO A 99 -5.43 5.97 14.71
C PRO A 99 -4.22 5.98 13.79
N ASN A 100 -3.04 5.75 14.36
CA ASN A 100 -1.81 5.66 13.61
C ASN A 100 -1.68 4.29 12.92
N PHE A 101 -2.39 4.11 11.81
CA PHE A 101 -2.49 2.82 11.13
C PHE A 101 -1.13 2.24 10.70
N PHE A 102 -0.12 3.07 10.40
CA PHE A 102 1.24 2.59 10.12
C PHE A 102 1.93 2.01 11.36
N ALA A 103 1.75 2.64 12.53
CA ALA A 103 2.26 2.09 13.78
C ALA A 103 1.55 0.78 14.15
N GLU A 104 0.24 0.72 14.02
CA GLU A 104 -0.53 -0.51 14.24
C GLU A 104 -0.14 -1.62 13.25
N ALA A 105 0.11 -1.27 11.99
CA ALA A 105 0.52 -2.22 10.95
C ALA A 105 1.92 -2.74 11.22
N TRP A 106 2.81 -1.90 11.77
CA TRP A 106 4.12 -2.34 12.22
C TRP A 106 4.03 -3.37 13.35
N GLN A 107 3.12 -3.19 14.32
CA GLN A 107 2.89 -4.21 15.35
C GLN A 107 2.22 -5.48 14.78
N ALA A 108 1.38 -5.33 13.75
CA ALA A 108 0.75 -6.43 13.02
C ALA A 108 1.72 -7.34 12.24
N ARG A 109 2.98 -6.90 12.01
CA ARG A 109 4.02 -7.76 11.40
C ARG A 109 4.28 -9.07 12.16
N ARG A 110 3.96 -9.12 13.46
CA ARG A 110 4.03 -10.36 14.26
C ARG A 110 3.17 -11.49 13.69
N PHE A 111 2.09 -11.18 12.95
CA PHE A 111 1.28 -12.20 12.28
C PHE A 111 2.00 -12.83 11.10
N MET A 112 2.89 -12.09 10.42
CA MET A 112 3.79 -12.67 9.43
C MET A 112 4.72 -13.70 10.09
N ALA A 113 5.37 -13.33 11.19
CA ALA A 113 6.29 -14.22 11.92
C ALA A 113 5.56 -15.45 12.49
N ALA A 114 4.35 -15.26 13.05
CA ALA A 114 3.53 -16.35 13.54
C ALA A 114 3.14 -17.33 12.43
N LYS A 115 2.75 -16.81 11.25
CA LYS A 115 2.42 -17.65 10.08
C LYS A 115 3.64 -18.33 9.48
N TYR A 116 4.79 -17.66 9.49
CA TYR A 116 6.06 -18.21 9.03
C TYR A 116 6.62 -19.28 9.98
N GLY A 117 6.19 -19.28 11.25
CA GLY A 117 6.62 -20.23 12.28
C GLY A 117 7.95 -19.89 12.95
N LYS A 118 8.54 -18.73 12.62
CA LYS A 118 9.79 -18.24 13.25
C LYS A 118 9.94 -16.72 13.08
N PRO A 119 10.84 -16.08 13.86
CA PRO A 119 11.10 -14.65 13.72
C PRO A 119 11.53 -14.29 12.29
N ILE A 120 11.06 -13.13 11.82
CA ILE A 120 11.48 -12.49 10.58
C ILE A 120 12.30 -11.27 10.97
N ASP A 121 13.47 -11.10 10.37
CA ASP A 121 14.27 -9.89 10.54
C ASP A 121 13.46 -8.67 10.07
N ASP A 122 13.33 -7.66 10.94
CA ASP A 122 12.56 -6.44 10.67
C ASP A 122 13.05 -5.71 9.42
N SER A 123 14.32 -5.87 9.02
CA SER A 123 14.90 -5.30 7.79
C SER A 123 14.42 -6.00 6.52
N ASN A 124 13.71 -7.13 6.62
CA ASN A 124 13.07 -7.83 5.51
C ASN A 124 11.59 -7.46 5.36
N ILE A 125 11.01 -6.68 6.25
CA ILE A 125 9.58 -6.34 6.26
C ILE A 125 9.38 -4.92 5.75
N SER A 126 8.31 -4.72 4.99
CA SER A 126 7.85 -3.41 4.57
C SER A 126 6.34 -3.26 4.81
N LEU A 127 5.93 -2.02 5.04
CA LEU A 127 4.54 -1.60 5.01
C LEU A 127 4.33 -0.75 3.76
N ALA A 128 3.19 -0.88 3.09
CA ALA A 128 2.86 -0.05 1.94
C ALA A 128 1.38 0.29 1.88
N ILE A 129 1.03 1.49 1.42
CA ILE A 129 -0.32 1.88 1.02
C ILE A 129 -0.27 2.51 -0.36
N ASN A 130 -1.12 2.02 -1.24
CA ASN A 130 -1.23 2.51 -2.60
C ASN A 130 -2.10 3.76 -2.68
N SER A 131 -1.85 4.59 -3.69
CA SER A 131 -2.67 5.76 -4.00
C SER A 131 -4.09 5.37 -4.42
N GLU A 132 -4.95 6.36 -4.64
CA GLU A 132 -6.28 6.15 -5.24
C GLU A 132 -6.20 5.46 -6.61
N TYR A 133 -5.13 5.72 -7.35
CA TYR A 133 -4.93 5.23 -8.72
C TYR A 133 -4.16 3.92 -8.79
N GLY A 134 -3.50 3.51 -7.70
CA GLY A 134 -2.69 2.29 -7.60
C GLY A 134 -3.41 1.12 -6.93
N ARG A 135 -4.73 1.20 -6.74
CA ARG A 135 -5.51 0.18 -5.99
C ARG A 135 -6.82 -0.19 -6.67
N SER A 136 -7.39 -1.33 -6.27
CA SER A 136 -8.70 -1.82 -6.73
C SER A 136 -9.79 -1.79 -5.65
N GLN A 137 -9.41 -1.62 -4.38
CA GLN A 137 -10.31 -1.62 -3.23
C GLN A 137 -10.40 -0.22 -2.60
N ASN A 138 -11.62 0.25 -2.38
CA ASN A 138 -11.96 1.55 -1.77
C ASN A 138 -12.28 1.42 -0.29
N GLN A 139 -11.38 0.72 0.40
CA GLN A 139 -11.26 0.66 1.85
C GLN A 139 -9.77 0.80 2.14
N LEU A 140 -9.35 1.70 3.02
CA LEU A 140 -7.95 1.88 3.40
C LEU A 140 -7.37 0.55 3.85
N HIS A 141 -6.27 0.14 3.22
CA HIS A 141 -5.54 -1.08 3.56
C HIS A 141 -4.04 -0.81 3.46
N ILE A 142 -3.31 -1.14 4.54
CA ILE A 142 -1.84 -1.14 4.55
C ILE A 142 -1.40 -2.58 4.34
N HIS A 143 -0.60 -2.79 3.31
CA HIS A 143 0.01 -4.06 2.96
C HIS A 143 1.22 -4.31 3.87
N ILE A 144 1.20 -5.41 4.60
CA ILE A 144 2.27 -5.87 5.49
C ILE A 144 2.89 -7.09 4.83
N SER A 145 4.09 -6.94 4.27
CA SER A 145 4.72 -8.00 3.47
C SER A 145 6.24 -7.90 3.52
N CYS A 146 6.94 -8.81 2.86
CA CYS A 146 8.39 -8.73 2.71
C CYS A 146 8.79 -7.65 1.70
N LEU A 147 9.95 -7.05 1.92
CA LEU A 147 10.59 -6.09 1.02
C LEU A 147 11.23 -6.83 -0.17
N LEU A 148 11.25 -6.21 -1.35
CA LEU A 148 12.01 -6.75 -2.49
C LEU A 148 13.52 -6.77 -2.19
N PRO A 149 14.25 -7.85 -2.54
CA PRO A 149 15.70 -7.91 -2.33
C PRO A 149 16.49 -6.77 -2.95
N GLN A 150 16.12 -6.36 -4.18
CA GLN A 150 16.76 -5.25 -4.88
C GLN A 150 16.53 -3.91 -4.17
N VAL A 151 15.31 -3.68 -3.66
CA VAL A 151 14.97 -2.45 -2.92
C VAL A 151 15.72 -2.43 -1.59
N LYS A 152 15.76 -3.55 -0.86
CA LYS A 152 16.55 -3.67 0.38
C LYS A 152 18.01 -3.26 0.14
N THR A 153 18.61 -3.81 -0.92
CA THR A 153 20.01 -3.54 -1.28
C THR A 153 20.21 -2.05 -1.58
N GLN A 154 19.38 -1.47 -2.44
CA GLN A 154 19.49 -0.07 -2.84
C GLN A 154 19.28 0.91 -1.67
N LEU A 155 18.31 0.64 -0.79
CA LEU A 155 18.10 1.46 0.41
C LEU A 155 19.29 1.34 1.36
N SER A 156 19.84 0.14 1.54
CA SER A 156 20.98 -0.09 2.44
C SER A 156 22.26 0.65 2.01
N GLN A 157 22.47 0.83 0.71
CA GLN A 157 23.62 1.56 0.16
C GLN A 157 23.55 3.07 0.40
N ASN A 158 22.34 3.60 0.62
CA ASN A 158 22.09 5.05 0.73
C ASN A 158 21.72 5.49 2.17
N VAL A 159 21.81 4.60 3.16
CA VAL A 159 21.33 4.88 4.54
C VAL A 159 21.92 6.15 5.14
N SER A 160 23.22 6.41 4.92
CA SER A 160 23.90 7.60 5.45
C SER A 160 23.42 8.92 4.84
N GLN A 161 22.71 8.87 3.71
CA GLN A 161 22.20 10.05 3.01
C GLN A 161 20.79 10.45 3.48
N PHE A 162 20.09 9.57 4.19
CA PHE A 162 18.70 9.85 4.61
C PHE A 162 18.67 10.81 5.81
N GLY A 163 18.07 11.98 5.61
CA GLY A 163 17.80 12.95 6.65
C GLY A 163 16.39 12.85 7.24
N TYR A 164 16.10 13.67 8.24
CA TYR A 164 14.78 13.81 8.86
C TYR A 164 13.84 14.78 8.10
N ARG A 165 14.23 15.20 6.89
CA ARG A 165 13.40 15.97 5.96
C ARG A 165 13.13 15.12 4.72
N TRP A 166 11.99 15.33 4.08
CA TRP A 166 11.70 14.68 2.81
C TRP A 166 12.69 15.16 1.74
N GLN A 167 13.31 14.20 1.07
CA GLN A 167 14.25 14.43 -0.03
C GLN A 167 14.07 13.35 -1.08
N ALA A 168 14.27 13.67 -2.36
CA ALA A 168 14.26 12.65 -3.40
C ALA A 168 15.40 11.65 -3.18
N LEU A 169 15.11 10.37 -3.40
CA LEU A 169 16.17 9.38 -3.57
C LEU A 169 16.99 9.72 -4.82
N PRO A 170 18.31 9.53 -4.79
CA PRO A 170 19.16 9.76 -5.96
C PRO A 170 18.78 8.81 -7.11
N ASP A 171 18.45 7.57 -6.76
CA ASP A 171 18.06 6.52 -7.68
C ASP A 171 16.58 6.19 -7.56
N LYS A 172 15.96 5.83 -8.69
CA LYS A 172 14.57 5.38 -8.73
C LYS A 172 14.42 3.99 -8.07
N LEU A 173 13.30 3.75 -7.41
CA LEU A 173 12.91 2.40 -6.99
C LEU A 173 11.92 1.86 -8.02
N ILE A 174 12.18 0.67 -8.56
CA ILE A 174 11.26 0.00 -9.50
C ILE A 174 10.91 0.88 -10.72
N GLY A 175 11.83 1.77 -11.11
CA GLY A 175 11.63 2.70 -12.24
C GLY A 175 10.88 4.00 -11.90
N HIS A 176 10.52 4.22 -10.64
CA HIS A 176 9.76 5.39 -10.18
C HIS A 176 10.52 6.26 -9.17
N THR A 177 10.24 7.55 -9.17
CA THR A 177 10.82 8.50 -8.22
C THR A 177 10.18 8.35 -6.85
N TYR A 178 11.01 8.25 -5.81
CA TYR A 178 10.58 8.23 -4.42
C TYR A 178 11.22 9.37 -3.64
N LEU A 179 10.43 9.99 -2.77
CA LEU A 179 10.93 10.78 -1.65
C LEU A 179 11.21 9.83 -0.47
N ALA A 180 12.23 10.13 0.30
CA ALA A 180 12.60 9.40 1.51
C ALA A 180 12.76 10.37 2.68
N ARG A 181 12.42 9.88 3.87
CA ARG A 181 12.56 10.61 5.13
C ARG A 181 12.77 9.64 6.29
N LYS A 182 13.84 9.83 7.06
CA LYS A 182 13.98 9.18 8.37
C LYS A 182 12.92 9.69 9.33
N VAL A 183 12.39 8.80 10.14
CA VAL A 183 11.50 9.13 11.25
C VAL A 183 11.86 8.27 12.46
N THR A 184 11.90 8.87 13.64
CA THR A 184 12.11 8.11 14.89
C THR A 184 10.83 7.39 15.29
N ALA A 185 10.92 6.34 16.11
CA ALA A 185 9.72 5.68 16.63
C ALA A 185 8.80 6.65 17.41
N ALA A 186 9.38 7.60 18.14
CA ALA A 186 8.63 8.61 18.90
C ALA A 186 7.88 9.58 17.97
N GLU A 187 8.57 10.14 16.97
CA GLU A 187 7.94 11.03 16.00
C GLU A 187 6.87 10.30 15.17
N LEU A 188 7.15 9.06 14.76
CA LEU A 188 6.17 8.24 14.07
C LEU A 188 4.94 8.03 14.96
N GLY A 189 5.12 7.73 16.25
CA GLY A 189 4.03 7.53 17.20
C GLY A 189 3.16 8.79 17.38
N GLU A 190 3.78 9.96 17.49
CA GLU A 190 3.09 11.23 17.70
C GLU A 190 2.35 11.72 16.45
N LYS A 191 3.02 11.71 15.29
CA LYS A 191 2.49 12.31 14.05
C LYS A 191 1.89 11.29 13.09
N GLY A 192 2.45 10.10 12.97
CA GLY A 192 2.04 9.10 11.98
C GLY A 192 2.44 9.47 10.55
N ALA A 193 2.52 8.47 9.67
CA ALA A 193 3.09 8.63 8.33
C ALA A 193 2.30 9.61 7.43
N PHE A 194 0.96 9.62 7.52
CA PHE A 194 0.11 10.47 6.68
C PHE A 194 0.30 11.96 6.97
N ARG A 195 0.28 12.37 8.24
CA ARG A 195 0.51 13.77 8.63
C ARG A 195 1.96 14.19 8.34
N LEU A 196 2.94 13.31 8.56
CA LEU A 196 4.34 13.56 8.20
C LEU A 196 4.54 13.82 6.70
N LEU A 197 3.79 13.14 5.82
CA LEU A 197 3.76 13.43 4.38
C LEU A 197 3.09 14.78 4.11
N ALA A 198 1.86 14.96 4.60
CA ALA A 198 1.04 16.14 4.33
C ALA A 198 1.67 17.46 4.78
N GLU A 199 2.38 17.45 5.90
CA GLU A 199 3.07 18.63 6.46
C GLU A 199 4.44 18.86 5.81
N GLY A 200 5.10 17.78 5.38
CA GLY A 200 6.51 17.81 5.01
C GLY A 200 6.79 17.90 3.51
N VAL A 201 5.83 17.55 2.65
CA VAL A 201 5.98 17.61 1.19
C VAL A 201 5.08 18.71 0.61
N PRO A 202 5.63 19.64 -0.20
CA PRO A 202 4.84 20.70 -0.82
C PRO A 202 3.61 20.16 -1.57
N GLN A 203 2.45 20.77 -1.33
CA GLN A 203 1.16 20.42 -1.95
C GLN A 203 0.61 19.02 -1.62
N ALA A 204 1.32 18.19 -0.84
CA ALA A 204 0.87 16.84 -0.53
C ALA A 204 -0.45 16.84 0.25
N ARG A 205 -0.64 17.79 1.18
CA ARG A 205 -1.89 17.93 1.95
C ARG A 205 -3.14 18.03 1.06
N GLN A 206 -3.07 18.72 -0.07
CA GLN A 206 -4.20 18.88 -1.00
C GLN A 206 -4.31 17.74 -2.02
N GLN A 207 -3.29 16.88 -2.13
CA GLN A 207 -3.19 15.86 -3.17
C GLN A 207 -2.87 14.47 -2.59
N MET A 208 -3.29 14.19 -1.36
CA MET A 208 -2.96 12.93 -0.66
C MET A 208 -3.30 11.69 -1.51
N GLY A 209 -4.41 11.71 -2.25
CA GLY A 209 -4.82 10.62 -3.15
C GLY A 209 -3.88 10.32 -4.31
N HIS A 210 -2.94 11.22 -4.62
CA HIS A 210 -1.93 11.04 -5.65
C HIS A 210 -0.66 10.37 -5.12
N TYR A 211 -0.55 10.16 -3.80
CA TYR A 211 0.63 9.58 -3.19
C TYR A 211 0.39 8.13 -2.77
N GLY A 212 1.44 7.34 -2.84
CA GLY A 212 1.58 6.07 -2.12
C GLY A 212 2.67 6.25 -1.06
N ILE A 213 2.52 5.59 0.08
CA ILE A 213 3.50 5.62 1.18
C ILE A 213 3.98 4.20 1.45
N ALA A 214 5.29 4.03 1.63
CA ALA A 214 5.85 2.83 2.21
C ALA A 214 6.70 3.15 3.45
N MET A 215 6.90 2.14 4.29
CA MET A 215 7.73 2.22 5.48
C MET A 215 8.59 0.97 5.61
N VAL A 216 9.87 1.16 5.89
CA VAL A 216 10.82 0.08 6.22
C VAL A 216 11.55 0.42 7.52
N SER A 217 12.06 -0.60 8.21
CA SER A 217 12.90 -0.38 9.39
C SER A 217 14.33 0.03 9.01
N LEU A 218 14.96 0.82 9.87
CA LEU A 218 16.38 1.11 9.82
C LEU A 218 17.07 0.51 11.05
N ASN A 219 18.39 0.33 10.95
CA ASN A 219 19.19 -0.05 12.11
C ASN A 219 19.06 1.02 13.21
N GLY A 220 18.94 0.57 14.46
CA GLY A 220 18.82 1.47 15.62
C GLY A 220 17.38 1.82 16.03
N GLY A 221 16.37 1.25 15.37
CA GLY A 221 14.96 1.40 15.76
C GLY A 221 14.22 2.58 15.12
N ASP A 222 14.90 3.35 14.27
CA ASP A 222 14.27 4.33 13.40
C ASP A 222 13.57 3.64 12.21
N PHE A 223 12.75 4.42 11.50
CA PHE A 223 12.11 4.00 10.25
C PHE A 223 12.53 4.92 9.10
N LEU A 224 12.40 4.40 7.88
CA LEU A 224 12.43 5.17 6.67
C LEU A 224 11.03 5.20 6.07
N LEU A 225 10.44 6.39 5.95
CA LEU A 225 9.25 6.61 5.17
C LEU A 225 9.66 6.89 3.72
N LEU A 226 8.94 6.27 2.80
CA LEU A 226 9.07 6.41 1.36
C LEU A 226 7.74 6.94 0.82
N ALA A 227 7.78 7.90 -0.10
CA ALA A 227 6.59 8.42 -0.76
C ALA A 227 6.81 8.53 -2.26
N THR A 228 5.89 7.98 -3.04
CA THR A 228 5.88 8.09 -4.50
C THR A 228 4.64 8.87 -4.92
N GLN A 229 4.78 9.79 -5.87
CA GLN A 229 3.67 10.57 -6.41
C GLN A 229 3.31 10.07 -7.79
N ARG A 230 2.00 10.04 -8.09
CA ARG A 230 1.49 9.69 -9.41
C ARG A 230 2.12 10.58 -10.48
N ASP A 231 2.61 9.94 -11.53
CA ASP A 231 3.18 10.58 -12.70
C ASP A 231 2.78 9.81 -13.95
N LEU A 232 1.97 10.44 -14.80
CA LEU A 232 1.45 9.83 -16.03
C LEU A 232 2.54 9.58 -17.08
N LEU A 233 3.56 10.43 -17.16
CA LEU A 233 4.65 10.28 -18.12
C LEU A 233 5.55 9.10 -17.76
N GLN A 234 5.69 8.84 -16.47
CA GLN A 234 6.45 7.70 -15.94
C GLN A 234 5.60 6.45 -15.73
N LEU A 235 4.32 6.46 -16.14
CA LEU A 235 3.35 5.37 -15.89
C LEU A 235 3.27 4.99 -14.40
N ASN A 236 3.52 5.94 -13.51
CA ASN A 236 3.52 5.74 -12.07
C ASN A 236 2.12 6.00 -11.51
N GLN A 237 1.44 4.94 -11.06
CA GLN A 237 0.15 5.04 -10.37
C GLN A 237 0.29 5.30 -8.87
N ALA A 238 1.51 5.52 -8.37
CA ALA A 238 1.84 5.62 -6.96
C ALA A 238 1.38 4.38 -6.17
N SER A 239 1.68 3.20 -6.71
CA SER A 239 1.51 1.92 -6.03
C SER A 239 2.75 1.62 -5.20
N ALA A 240 2.73 2.01 -3.93
CA ALA A 240 3.87 1.77 -3.04
C ALA A 240 4.09 0.27 -2.75
N GLU A 241 3.08 -0.58 -2.97
CA GLU A 241 3.19 -2.04 -2.90
C GLU A 241 4.22 -2.60 -3.88
N GLU A 242 4.59 -1.86 -4.94
CA GLU A 242 5.59 -2.30 -5.92
C GLU A 242 6.98 -2.57 -5.33
N ILE A 243 7.28 -2.04 -4.14
CA ILE A 243 8.54 -2.32 -3.45
C ILE A 243 8.52 -3.65 -2.69
N GLN A 244 7.37 -4.32 -2.63
CA GLN A 244 7.16 -5.53 -1.84
C GLN A 244 7.34 -6.79 -2.69
N ASP A 245 7.80 -7.85 -2.03
CA ASP A 245 7.85 -9.20 -2.57
C ASP A 245 6.94 -10.10 -1.74
N HIS A 246 5.77 -10.43 -2.28
CA HIS A 246 4.82 -11.28 -1.57
C HIS A 246 5.26 -12.74 -1.49
N GLN A 247 6.25 -13.17 -2.28
CA GLN A 247 6.88 -14.49 -2.17
C GLN A 247 8.01 -14.53 -1.14
N CYS A 248 8.39 -13.37 -0.59
CA CYS A 248 9.34 -13.27 0.52
C CYS A 248 10.68 -13.96 0.25
N GLN A 249 11.28 -13.72 -0.92
CA GLN A 249 12.57 -14.29 -1.33
C GLN A 249 13.76 -13.91 -0.41
N LEU A 250 13.59 -12.86 0.40
CA LEU A 250 14.55 -12.50 1.45
C LEU A 250 14.61 -13.51 2.60
N LEU A 251 13.64 -14.42 2.73
CA LEU A 251 13.54 -15.37 3.83
C LEU A 251 14.15 -16.73 3.46
N ASN A 252 14.80 -17.35 4.45
CA ASN A 252 15.37 -18.69 4.31
C ASN A 252 14.98 -19.57 5.52
N PRO A 253 14.26 -20.69 5.32
CA PRO A 253 13.77 -21.19 4.05
C PRO A 253 12.66 -20.30 3.49
N LEU A 254 12.39 -20.43 2.20
CA LEU A 254 11.25 -19.77 1.59
C LEU A 254 9.95 -20.20 2.31
N PRO A 255 9.01 -19.28 2.52
CA PRO A 255 7.72 -19.65 3.09
C PRO A 255 6.94 -20.56 2.13
N GLN A 256 6.20 -21.51 2.72
CA GLN A 256 5.30 -22.42 2.01
C GLN A 256 3.92 -21.80 1.83
#